data_AF-A0A1G0EK11-F1
#
_entry.id   AF-A0A1G0EK11-F1
#
_cell.length_a   1.000
_cell.length_b   1.000
_cell.length_c   1.000
_cell.angle_alpha   90.00
_cell.angle_beta   90.00
_cell.angle_gamma   90.00
#
_symmetry.space_group_name_H-M   'P 1'
#
loop_
_entity.id
_entity.type
_entity.pdbx_description
1 polymer ?
#
loop_
_entity_poly.entity_id
_entity_poly.type
_entity_poly.pdbx_seq_one_letter_code
_entity_poly.pdbx_strand_id
1 'polypeptide(L)'
;MKNASQNWQSYSFASISIIAFLFIAQIAVAAQDIYKVQFKAGDRVEADVNMSSDPVSDHATWRKSTVVKVEMWQGLVAGYHIKTDGGRELVIAAKYLRPLRESQRKEDDKQARHQPKDPPDSGRPAGGDDAGAKPLKFKVGDRVLASPAMLKEDQYYQPCTVTSIIPPNAYGTRCDPFNGISFTDPVVREEFVRAWSNATPPPTFDCSFEQPPSVNTKTSPASAALFKRIIYEWEAAMNSKTRVGVTYETFGIGTTFKNIYANNKNALLHEGFPQNATIYPIKTRLVTCVEGGKGDKYNYRTVYESRYACAKNRFDEWSCGADGGASRKLDSQLVPKGQ
;
A
#
# COMPACT_ATOMS: atom_id res chain seq x y z
N MET A 1 16.56 38.76 -47.34
CA MET A 1 15.66 38.47 -46.20
C MET A 1 15.57 36.95 -46.02
N LYS A 2 16.52 36.37 -45.30
CA LYS A 2 16.54 34.98 -44.82
C LYS A 2 17.21 35.03 -43.44
N ASN A 3 16.74 34.21 -42.49
CA ASN A 3 17.25 34.00 -41.13
C ASN A 3 16.55 34.79 -40.00
N ALA A 4 15.30 34.46 -39.71
CA ALA A 4 14.67 34.83 -38.44
C ALA A 4 13.83 33.70 -37.78
N SER A 5 13.83 32.47 -38.30
CA SER A 5 12.94 31.40 -37.80
C SER A 5 13.60 30.34 -36.91
N GLN A 6 14.90 30.43 -36.62
CA GLN A 6 15.64 29.32 -35.99
C GLN A 6 15.81 29.42 -34.47
N ASN A 7 15.40 30.53 -33.82
CA ASN A 7 15.62 30.73 -32.38
C ASN A 7 14.40 30.47 -31.47
N TRP A 8 13.22 30.18 -32.02
CA TRP A 8 12.02 29.95 -31.19
C TRP A 8 11.90 28.52 -30.63
N GLN A 9 12.60 27.55 -31.22
CA GLN A 9 12.54 26.16 -30.77
C GLN A 9 13.29 25.94 -29.44
N SER A 10 14.38 26.67 -29.19
CA SER A 10 15.20 26.49 -27.98
C SER A 10 14.53 26.97 -26.69
N TYR A 11 13.63 27.96 -26.76
CA TYR A 11 12.91 28.47 -25.58
C TYR A 11 11.75 27.57 -25.12
N SER A 12 11.27 26.67 -25.98
CA SER A 12 10.14 25.78 -25.68
C SER A 12 10.56 24.51 -24.91
N PHE A 13 11.81 24.06 -25.05
CA PHE A 13 12.30 22.87 -24.35
C PHE A 13 12.66 23.12 -22.87
N ALA A 14 13.09 24.34 -22.53
CA ALA A 14 13.41 24.70 -21.15
C ALA A 14 12.15 24.84 -20.27
N SER A 15 11.03 25.32 -20.84
CA SER A 15 9.79 25.59 -20.11
C SER A 15 8.96 24.32 -19.84
N ILE A 16 8.96 23.34 -20.76
CA ILE A 16 8.24 22.07 -20.57
C ILE A 16 8.93 21.18 -19.50
N SER A 17 10.26 21.22 -19.42
CA SER A 17 11.01 20.48 -18.39
C SER A 17 10.72 21.02 -16.98
N ILE A 18 10.57 22.34 -16.82
CA ILE A 18 10.23 22.96 -15.54
C ILE A 18 8.83 22.58 -15.07
N ILE A 19 7.84 22.51 -15.97
CA ILE A 19 6.45 22.16 -15.61
C ILE A 19 6.34 20.67 -15.22
N ALA A 20 7.01 19.77 -15.93
CA ALA A 20 7.04 18.34 -15.57
C ALA A 20 7.73 18.10 -14.21
N PHE A 21 8.81 18.83 -13.91
CA PHE A 21 9.45 18.80 -12.58
C PHE A 21 8.53 19.37 -11.49
N LEU A 22 7.73 20.41 -11.76
CA LEU A 22 6.79 20.97 -10.80
C LEU A 22 5.62 20.02 -10.49
N PHE A 23 5.11 19.25 -11.47
CA PHE A 23 4.06 18.26 -11.22
C PHE A 23 4.56 17.01 -10.49
N ILE A 24 5.76 16.51 -10.81
CA ILE A 24 6.39 15.42 -10.04
C ILE A 24 6.71 15.90 -8.61
N ALA A 25 7.12 17.15 -8.43
CA ALA A 25 7.32 17.73 -7.11
C ALA A 25 6.00 17.87 -6.33
N GLN A 26 4.89 18.27 -6.95
CA GLN A 26 3.60 18.41 -6.24
C GLN A 26 3.01 17.05 -5.81
N ILE A 27 3.12 16.01 -6.64
CA ILE A 27 2.69 14.65 -6.26
C ILE A 27 3.64 14.08 -5.19
N ALA A 28 4.94 14.37 -5.28
CA ALA A 28 5.89 14.02 -4.22
C ALA A 28 5.58 14.76 -2.91
N VAL A 29 5.18 16.03 -2.93
CA VAL A 29 4.87 16.82 -1.71
C VAL A 29 3.62 16.30 -1.01
N ALA A 30 2.54 15.95 -1.73
CA ALA A 30 1.33 15.38 -1.12
C ALA A 30 1.54 13.94 -0.58
N ALA A 31 2.46 13.17 -1.18
CA ALA A 31 2.85 11.86 -0.66
C ALA A 31 3.88 11.96 0.49
N GLN A 32 4.75 12.97 0.48
CA GLN A 32 5.80 13.18 1.49
C GLN A 32 5.26 13.45 2.89
N ASP A 33 4.09 14.09 3.02
CA ASP A 33 3.49 14.36 4.33
C ASP A 33 3.03 13.09 5.06
N ILE A 34 2.74 12.00 4.33
CA ILE A 34 2.38 10.70 4.92
C ILE A 34 3.64 9.98 5.46
N TYR A 35 4.81 10.21 4.84
CA TYR A 35 6.08 9.61 5.23
C TYR A 35 6.86 10.42 6.27
N LYS A 36 6.52 11.70 6.45
CA LYS A 36 7.18 12.56 7.43
C LYS A 36 6.73 12.16 8.82
N VAL A 37 7.67 11.64 9.62
CA VAL A 37 7.46 11.41 11.05
C VAL A 37 7.04 12.73 11.71
N GLN A 38 5.75 12.85 12.07
CA GLN A 38 5.17 14.09 12.59
C GLN A 38 5.45 14.31 14.08
N PHE A 39 5.59 13.23 14.84
CA PHE A 39 5.82 13.22 16.29
C PHE A 39 7.04 12.36 16.64
N LYS A 40 7.70 12.63 17.75
CA LYS A 40 8.84 11.84 18.26
C LYS A 40 8.52 11.26 19.64
N ALA A 41 9.32 10.28 20.08
CA ALA A 41 9.23 9.76 21.43
C ALA A 41 9.38 10.89 22.47
N GLY A 42 8.52 10.88 23.48
CA GLY A 42 8.38 11.92 24.49
C GLY A 42 7.35 13.01 24.16
N ASP A 43 6.90 13.15 22.91
CA ASP A 43 5.91 14.17 22.56
C ASP A 43 4.56 13.89 23.23
N ARG A 44 3.91 14.96 23.68
CA ARG A 44 2.53 14.96 24.21
C ARG A 44 1.55 15.24 23.09
N VAL A 45 0.58 14.34 22.92
CA VAL A 45 -0.40 14.37 21.82
C VAL A 45 -1.80 14.08 22.35
N GLU A 46 -2.81 14.45 21.57
CA GLU A 46 -4.14 13.82 21.69
C GLU A 46 -4.24 12.71 20.66
N ALA A 47 -4.71 11.54 21.10
CA ALA A 47 -4.93 10.39 20.24
C ALA A 47 -6.41 10.01 20.21
N ASP A 48 -6.98 9.81 19.03
CA ASP A 48 -8.31 9.21 18.90
C ASP A 48 -8.21 7.69 19.12
N VAL A 49 -8.48 7.26 20.35
CA VAL A 49 -8.31 5.85 20.74
C VAL A 49 -9.33 4.89 20.11
N ASN A 50 -10.36 5.43 19.46
CA ASN A 50 -11.36 4.65 18.72
C ASN A 50 -11.05 4.56 17.22
N MET A 51 -10.00 5.24 16.74
CA MET A 51 -9.59 5.23 15.33
C MET A 51 -10.75 5.52 14.35
N SER A 52 -11.56 6.53 14.67
CA SER A 52 -12.76 6.88 13.91
C SER A 52 -12.44 7.13 12.44
N SER A 53 -13.31 6.70 11.53
CA SER A 53 -13.09 6.85 10.08
C SER A 53 -12.95 8.31 9.65
N ASP A 54 -13.54 9.22 10.43
CA ASP A 54 -13.40 10.67 10.27
C ASP A 54 -12.93 11.30 11.61
N PRO A 55 -11.66 11.72 11.72
CA PRO A 55 -11.10 12.30 12.95
C PRO A 55 -11.72 13.67 13.31
N VAL A 56 -12.54 14.25 12.42
CA VAL A 56 -13.30 15.49 12.67
C VAL A 56 -14.71 15.19 13.18
N SER A 57 -15.16 13.95 13.14
CA SER A 57 -16.50 13.57 13.61
C SER A 57 -16.63 13.62 15.14
N ASP A 58 -17.86 13.85 15.59
CA ASP A 58 -18.24 13.85 17.02
C ASP A 58 -18.03 12.49 17.71
N HIS A 59 -17.67 11.45 16.96
CA HIS A 59 -17.39 10.11 17.46
C HIS A 59 -15.92 9.89 17.85
N ALA A 60 -15.03 10.83 17.51
CA ALA A 60 -13.61 10.74 17.86
C ALA A 60 -13.41 10.89 19.37
N THR A 61 -12.78 9.89 20.00
CA THR A 61 -12.54 9.88 21.45
C THR A 61 -11.09 10.28 21.73
N TRP A 62 -10.83 11.58 21.68
CA TRP A 62 -9.51 12.16 21.89
C TRP A 62 -9.05 11.99 23.35
N ARG A 63 -7.91 11.32 23.55
CA ARG A 63 -7.28 11.12 24.87
C ARG A 63 -5.85 11.66 24.87
N LYS A 64 -5.49 12.36 25.95
CA LYS A 64 -4.11 12.79 26.20
C LYS A 64 -3.19 11.57 26.30
N SER A 65 -2.08 11.62 25.58
CA SER A 65 -1.13 10.52 25.45
C SER A 65 0.31 11.03 25.30
N THR A 66 1.27 10.17 25.63
CA THR A 66 2.69 10.36 25.32
C THR A 66 3.10 9.39 24.23
N VAL A 67 3.80 9.86 23.20
CA VAL A 67 4.46 8.99 22.23
C VAL A 67 5.63 8.30 22.93
N VAL A 68 5.59 6.98 23.05
CA VAL A 68 6.64 6.17 23.68
C VAL A 68 7.72 5.82 22.66
N LYS A 69 7.30 5.42 21.46
CA LYS A 69 8.20 4.99 20.38
C LYS A 69 7.54 5.22 19.02
N VAL A 70 8.36 5.48 18.00
CA VAL A 70 7.93 5.53 16.60
C VAL A 70 8.53 4.34 15.87
N GLU A 71 7.70 3.61 15.13
CA GLU A 71 8.10 2.42 14.36
C GLU A 71 7.59 2.55 12.93
N MET A 72 8.43 2.22 11.95
CA MET A 72 8.03 2.25 10.54
C MET A 72 7.31 0.96 10.16
N TRP A 73 6.00 1.02 10.00
CA TRP A 73 5.21 -0.09 9.48
C TRP A 73 5.43 -0.24 7.98
N GLN A 74 5.98 -1.39 7.60
CA GLN A 74 6.19 -1.80 6.20
C GLN A 74 7.00 -0.81 5.36
N GLY A 75 7.80 0.07 5.97
CA GLY A 75 8.62 1.06 5.28
C GLY A 75 7.83 2.22 4.65
N LEU A 76 6.51 2.28 4.86
CA LEU A 76 5.62 3.23 4.18
C LEU A 76 4.79 4.10 5.12
N VAL A 77 4.54 3.69 6.37
CA VAL A 77 3.75 4.52 7.30
C VAL A 77 4.37 4.46 8.69
N ALA A 78 4.52 5.62 9.35
CA ALA A 78 4.93 5.67 10.74
C ALA A 78 3.77 5.21 11.65
N GLY A 79 4.00 4.13 12.40
CA GLY A 79 3.19 3.70 13.53
C GLY A 79 3.73 4.30 14.83
N TYR A 80 2.85 4.87 15.62
CA TYR A 80 3.17 5.54 16.88
C TYR A 80 2.71 4.68 18.04
N HIS A 81 3.67 4.16 18.80
CA HIS A 81 3.39 3.55 20.10
C HIS A 81 3.12 4.67 21.09
N ILE A 82 1.89 4.76 21.59
CA ILE A 82 1.46 5.79 22.53
C ILE A 82 1.04 5.17 23.86
N LYS A 83 1.20 5.92 24.94
CA LYS A 83 0.66 5.63 26.25
C LYS A 83 -0.29 6.74 26.66
N THR A 84 -1.57 6.40 26.79
CA THR A 84 -2.59 7.33 27.28
C THR A 84 -2.34 7.67 28.75
N ASP A 85 -2.82 8.81 29.23
CA ASP A 85 -2.71 9.20 30.65
C ASP A 85 -3.44 8.21 31.58
N GLY A 86 -4.42 7.46 31.06
CA GLY A 86 -5.07 6.35 31.77
C GLY A 86 -4.25 5.05 31.80
N GLY A 87 -3.00 5.07 31.35
CA GLY A 87 -2.09 3.91 31.38
C GLY A 87 -2.24 2.91 30.24
N ARG A 88 -3.22 3.08 29.34
CA ARG A 88 -3.42 2.21 28.17
C ARG A 88 -2.37 2.48 27.09
N GLU A 89 -1.76 1.43 26.56
CA GLU A 89 -0.77 1.48 25.48
C GLU A 89 -1.38 0.99 24.15
N LEU A 90 -1.06 1.68 23.05
CA LEU A 90 -1.66 1.47 21.72
C LEU A 90 -0.62 1.76 20.63
N VAL A 91 -0.80 1.17 19.43
CA VAL A 91 -0.08 1.59 18.22
C VAL A 91 -1.06 2.18 17.22
N ILE A 92 -0.80 3.40 16.76
CA ILE A 92 -1.74 4.16 15.94
C ILE A 92 -1.04 4.95 14.83
N ALA A 93 -1.72 5.24 13.72
CA ALA A 93 -1.18 6.04 12.62
C ALA A 93 -1.23 7.55 12.92
N ALA A 94 -0.35 8.33 12.28
CA ALA A 94 -0.27 9.80 12.46
C ALA A 94 -1.61 10.53 12.31
N LYS A 95 -2.48 10.11 11.38
CA LYS A 95 -3.78 10.75 11.14
C LYS A 95 -4.75 10.73 12.34
N TYR A 96 -4.50 9.85 13.31
CA TYR A 96 -5.27 9.76 14.55
C TYR A 96 -4.57 10.42 15.73
N LEU A 97 -3.43 11.07 15.47
CA LEU A 97 -2.73 11.89 16.43
C LEU A 97 -2.89 13.35 16.04
N ARG A 98 -2.96 14.22 17.04
CA ARG A 98 -2.82 15.65 16.84
C ARG A 98 -2.01 16.27 17.97
N PRO A 99 -1.37 17.43 17.73
CA PRO A 99 -0.73 18.17 18.80
C PRO A 99 -1.71 18.47 19.93
N LEU A 100 -1.23 18.40 21.17
CA LEU A 100 -2.00 18.86 22.33
C LEU A 100 -2.36 20.35 22.13
N ARG A 101 -3.60 20.75 22.45
CA ARG A 101 -4.02 22.16 22.29
C ARG A 101 -3.17 23.06 23.18
N GLU A 102 -2.83 24.25 22.70
CA GLU A 102 -1.86 25.13 23.37
C GLU A 102 -2.29 25.55 24.79
N SER A 103 -3.60 25.69 25.02
CA SER A 103 -4.16 25.95 26.36
C SER A 103 -3.85 24.82 27.35
N GLN A 104 -3.89 23.56 26.90
CA GLN A 104 -3.59 22.38 27.72
C GLN A 104 -2.08 22.20 27.92
N ARG A 105 -1.27 22.58 26.92
CA ARG A 105 0.20 22.49 27.00
C ARG A 105 0.75 23.33 28.15
N LYS A 106 0.20 24.52 28.37
CA LYS A 106 0.59 25.43 29.45
C LYS A 106 0.22 24.89 30.85
N GLU A 107 -0.81 24.05 30.93
CA GLU A 107 -1.26 23.43 32.18
C GLU A 107 -0.40 22.20 32.52
N ASP A 108 -0.16 21.32 31.54
CA ASP A 108 0.73 20.17 31.69
C ASP A 108 2.17 20.62 32.04
N ASP A 109 2.69 21.71 31.43
CA ASP A 109 4.01 22.27 31.73
C ASP A 109 4.12 22.85 33.16
N LYS A 110 2.99 23.36 33.71
CA LYS A 110 2.95 23.81 35.11
C LYS A 110 2.95 22.63 36.07
N GLN A 111 2.18 21.59 35.75
CA GLN A 111 2.07 20.40 36.59
C GLN A 111 3.35 19.55 36.59
N ALA A 112 4.02 19.43 35.43
CA ALA A 112 5.30 18.74 35.30
C ALA A 112 6.45 19.41 36.08
N ARG A 113 6.39 20.73 36.30
CA ARG A 113 7.37 21.44 37.14
C ARG A 113 7.22 21.16 38.63
N HIS A 114 6.05 20.66 39.06
CA HIS A 114 5.73 20.45 40.47
C HIS A 114 5.75 18.97 40.87
N GLN A 115 5.92 18.04 39.91
CA GLN A 115 6.21 16.65 40.24
C GLN A 115 7.71 16.49 40.54
N PRO A 116 8.07 15.95 41.73
CA PRO A 116 9.43 15.55 42.03
C PRO A 116 9.93 14.59 40.94
N LYS A 117 11.15 14.82 40.43
CA LYS A 117 11.84 13.82 39.61
C LYS A 117 12.16 12.64 40.52
N ASP A 118 11.31 11.63 40.52
CA ASP A 118 11.65 10.38 41.17
C ASP A 118 12.95 9.83 40.52
N PRO A 119 13.90 9.33 41.32
CA PRO A 119 15.12 8.75 40.80
C PRO A 119 14.79 7.58 39.87
N PRO A 120 15.64 7.33 38.86
CA PRO A 120 15.45 6.20 37.95
C PRO A 120 15.37 4.90 38.78
N ASP A 121 14.21 4.25 38.71
CA ASP A 121 13.92 3.00 39.40
C ASP A 121 14.83 1.88 38.88
N SER A 122 16.01 1.77 39.50
CA SER A 122 16.99 0.71 39.28
C SER A 122 16.61 -0.50 40.13
N GLY A 123 15.53 -1.17 39.78
CA GLY A 123 15.03 -2.22 40.66
C GLY A 123 13.90 -3.07 40.12
N ARG A 124 13.88 -3.41 38.82
CA ARG A 124 12.96 -4.44 38.33
C ARG A 124 13.54 -5.82 38.64
N PRO A 125 12.94 -6.63 39.54
CA PRO A 125 13.43 -7.98 39.80
C PRO A 125 13.19 -8.82 38.55
N ALA A 126 14.25 -9.41 38.01
CA ALA A 126 14.17 -10.56 37.12
C ALA A 126 13.80 -11.77 37.98
N GLY A 127 12.51 -11.94 38.25
CA GLY A 127 11.96 -13.05 39.00
C GLY A 127 10.54 -13.28 38.56
N GLY A 128 10.30 -14.40 37.90
CA GLY A 128 9.00 -14.76 37.35
C GLY A 128 9.10 -16.05 36.59
N ASP A 129 9.06 -17.13 37.36
CA ASP A 129 8.99 -18.53 36.98
C ASP A 129 8.27 -18.80 35.65
N ASP A 130 8.85 -19.73 34.87
CA ASP A 130 8.23 -20.43 33.74
C ASP A 130 6.98 -21.20 34.21
N ALA A 131 5.92 -20.45 34.55
CA ALA A 131 4.61 -20.99 34.80
C ALA A 131 4.08 -21.51 33.47
N GLY A 132 4.24 -22.83 33.28
CA GLY A 132 3.94 -23.61 32.09
C GLY A 132 2.99 -22.92 31.10
N ALA A 133 3.57 -22.33 30.06
CA ALA A 133 2.83 -21.71 28.98
C ALA A 133 1.82 -22.75 28.45
N LYS A 134 0.53 -22.41 28.57
CA LYS A 134 -0.54 -23.26 28.07
C LYS A 134 -0.25 -23.56 26.60
N PRO A 135 -0.26 -24.84 26.16
CA PRO A 135 -0.01 -25.17 24.77
C PRO A 135 -1.03 -24.43 23.89
N LEU A 136 -0.52 -23.75 22.87
CA LEU A 136 -1.34 -23.02 21.91
C LEU A 136 -2.25 -23.99 21.15
N LYS A 137 -3.48 -23.55 20.91
CA LYS A 137 -4.55 -24.37 20.34
C LYS A 137 -4.34 -24.71 18.85
N PHE A 138 -3.68 -23.84 18.09
CA PHE A 138 -3.49 -23.98 16.64
C PHE A 138 -2.01 -23.92 16.26
N LYS A 139 -1.63 -24.59 15.17
CA LYS A 139 -0.26 -24.58 14.62
C LYS A 139 -0.18 -23.83 13.30
N VAL A 140 1.03 -23.42 12.91
CA VAL A 140 1.29 -22.81 11.59
C VAL A 140 0.83 -23.77 10.48
N GLY A 141 0.09 -23.22 9.51
CA GLY A 141 -0.53 -23.96 8.42
C GLY A 141 -1.98 -24.39 8.68
N ASP A 142 -2.46 -24.36 9.93
CA ASP A 142 -3.86 -24.69 10.22
C ASP A 142 -4.82 -23.69 9.57
N ARG A 143 -5.94 -24.21 9.09
CA ARG A 143 -7.07 -23.41 8.60
C ARG A 143 -8.06 -23.18 9.74
N VAL A 144 -8.36 -21.90 9.97
CA VAL A 144 -9.13 -21.41 11.10
C VAL A 144 -10.14 -20.38 10.64
N LEU A 145 -11.13 -20.09 11.48
CA LEU A 145 -11.93 -18.88 11.37
C LEU A 145 -11.32 -17.85 12.33
N ALA A 146 -10.87 -16.70 11.82
CA ALA A 146 -10.33 -15.63 12.66
C ALA A 146 -11.14 -14.34 12.48
N SER A 147 -11.21 -13.52 13.53
CA SER A 147 -11.73 -12.16 13.45
C SER A 147 -10.61 -11.12 13.48
N PRO A 148 -10.16 -10.58 12.32
CA PRO A 148 -9.12 -9.56 12.26
C PRO A 148 -9.46 -8.29 13.04
N ALA A 149 -10.75 -7.93 13.10
CA ALA A 149 -11.26 -6.80 13.85
C ALA A 149 -11.33 -7.06 15.37
N MET A 150 -11.04 -8.28 15.82
CA MET A 150 -11.15 -8.71 17.21
C MET A 150 -12.57 -8.51 17.78
N LEU A 151 -13.58 -8.86 16.97
CA LEU A 151 -14.99 -8.82 17.33
C LEU A 151 -15.52 -10.25 17.54
N LYS A 152 -16.52 -10.42 18.41
CA LYS A 152 -16.96 -11.77 18.86
C LYS A 152 -18.12 -12.33 18.05
N GLU A 153 -18.83 -11.50 17.32
CA GLU A 153 -19.99 -11.88 16.51
C GLU A 153 -19.55 -12.65 15.26
N ASP A 154 -20.32 -13.68 14.90
CA ASP A 154 -19.94 -14.65 13.85
C ASP A 154 -19.68 -14.00 12.49
N GLN A 155 -20.39 -12.92 12.16
CA GLN A 155 -20.22 -12.18 10.90
C GLN A 155 -18.83 -11.57 10.70
N TYR A 156 -18.03 -11.43 11.77
CA TYR A 156 -16.68 -10.89 11.71
C TYR A 156 -15.60 -11.96 11.61
N TYR A 157 -15.99 -13.24 11.59
CA TYR A 157 -15.06 -14.35 11.42
C TYR A 157 -14.99 -14.72 9.96
N GLN A 158 -13.76 -14.88 9.46
CA GLN A 158 -13.52 -15.28 8.09
C GLN A 158 -12.46 -16.39 8.03
N PRO A 159 -12.46 -17.19 6.95
CA PRO A 159 -11.45 -18.21 6.73
C PRO A 159 -10.03 -17.62 6.69
N CYS A 160 -9.11 -18.19 7.46
CA CYS A 160 -7.71 -17.80 7.49
C CYS A 160 -6.78 -19.01 7.65
N THR A 161 -5.52 -18.84 7.27
CA THR A 161 -4.43 -19.76 7.57
C THR A 161 -3.55 -19.16 8.67
N VAL A 162 -3.19 -19.94 9.69
CA VAL A 162 -2.19 -19.51 10.68
C VAL A 162 -0.82 -19.43 10.01
N THR A 163 -0.20 -18.26 9.99
CA THR A 163 1.12 -18.02 9.37
C THR A 163 2.25 -17.95 10.39
N SER A 164 1.96 -17.56 11.63
CA SER A 164 2.94 -17.54 12.71
C SER A 164 2.26 -17.71 14.07
N ILE A 165 3.04 -18.19 15.03
CA ILE A 165 2.68 -18.25 16.44
C ILE A 165 3.34 -17.07 17.14
N ILE A 166 2.55 -16.26 17.85
CA ILE A 166 3.01 -15.07 18.55
C ILE A 166 2.67 -15.22 20.04
N PRO A 167 3.66 -15.54 20.89
CA PRO A 167 3.45 -15.67 22.32
C PRO A 167 2.92 -14.37 22.97
N PRO A 168 2.15 -14.47 24.06
CA PRO A 168 1.73 -15.71 24.71
C PRO A 168 0.54 -16.38 24.03
N ASN A 169 -0.42 -15.62 23.47
CA ASN A 169 -1.73 -16.15 23.02
C ASN A 169 -2.23 -15.44 21.74
N ALA A 170 -1.39 -15.30 20.73
CA ALA A 170 -1.78 -14.70 19.45
C ALA A 170 -1.23 -15.47 18.26
N TYR A 171 -1.88 -15.27 17.11
CA TYR A 171 -1.53 -15.90 15.86
C TYR A 171 -1.37 -14.81 14.80
N GLY A 172 -0.26 -14.86 14.07
CA GLY A 172 -0.25 -14.25 12.74
C GLY A 172 -1.16 -15.09 11.86
N THR A 173 -2.10 -14.44 11.17
CA THR A 173 -3.06 -15.12 10.31
C THR A 173 -3.01 -14.51 8.92
N ARG A 174 -3.33 -15.30 7.89
CA ARG A 174 -3.59 -14.84 6.54
C ARG A 174 -4.98 -15.22 6.15
N CYS A 175 -5.86 -14.23 6.04
CA CYS A 175 -7.25 -14.48 5.74
C CYS A 175 -7.50 -14.54 4.24
N ASP A 176 -8.47 -15.36 3.86
CA ASP A 176 -8.95 -15.40 2.48
C ASP A 176 -9.54 -14.04 2.12
N PRO A 177 -9.48 -13.63 0.84
CA PRO A 177 -10.02 -12.35 0.42
C PRO A 177 -11.52 -12.25 0.75
N PHE A 178 -11.89 -11.27 1.58
CA PHE A 178 -13.28 -10.98 1.91
C PHE A 178 -13.74 -9.80 1.05
N ASN A 179 -14.69 -10.03 0.14
CA ASN A 179 -15.17 -9.02 -0.82
C ASN A 179 -14.06 -8.35 -1.65
N GLY A 180 -12.96 -9.06 -1.92
CA GLY A 180 -11.83 -8.51 -2.67
C GLY A 180 -11.05 -7.44 -1.91
N ILE A 181 -11.05 -7.48 -0.57
CA ILE A 181 -10.13 -6.73 0.28
C ILE A 181 -9.27 -7.74 1.02
N SER A 182 -7.96 -7.71 0.76
CA SER A 182 -6.99 -8.51 1.52
C SER A 182 -6.51 -7.71 2.72
N PHE A 183 -6.67 -8.29 3.92
CA PHE A 183 -6.06 -7.75 5.13
C PHE A 183 -4.61 -8.19 5.18
N THR A 184 -3.69 -7.25 5.39
CA THR A 184 -2.28 -7.57 5.62
C THR A 184 -2.15 -8.43 6.86
N ASP A 185 -1.78 -9.70 6.66
CA ASP A 185 -1.50 -10.77 7.64
C ASP A 185 -1.74 -10.37 9.13
N PRO A 186 -3.00 -10.27 9.60
CA PRO A 186 -3.29 -9.68 10.91
C PRO A 186 -2.83 -10.60 12.05
N VAL A 187 -2.38 -9.95 13.13
CA VAL A 187 -2.14 -10.62 14.41
C VAL A 187 -3.44 -10.67 15.19
N VAL A 188 -3.96 -11.87 15.43
CA VAL A 188 -5.26 -12.12 16.06
C VAL A 188 -5.04 -12.89 17.37
N ARG A 189 -5.62 -12.43 18.47
CA ARG A 189 -5.55 -13.14 19.76
C ARG A 189 -6.32 -14.45 19.72
N GLU A 190 -5.88 -15.46 20.48
CA GLU A 190 -6.45 -16.82 20.46
C GLU A 190 -7.97 -16.85 20.65
N GLU A 191 -8.50 -16.01 21.52
CA GLU A 191 -9.95 -15.93 21.79
C GLU A 191 -10.79 -15.48 20.58
N PHE A 192 -10.16 -14.92 19.54
CA PHE A 192 -10.77 -14.53 18.26
C PHE A 192 -10.38 -15.48 17.12
N VAL A 193 -9.87 -16.67 17.44
CA VAL A 193 -9.56 -17.74 16.49
C VAL A 193 -10.33 -19.00 16.85
N ARG A 194 -11.06 -19.55 15.90
CA ARG A 194 -11.91 -20.73 16.05
C ARG A 194 -11.49 -21.82 15.08
N ALA A 195 -11.69 -23.07 15.47
CA ALA A 195 -11.50 -24.20 14.57
C ALA A 195 -12.50 -24.08 13.41
N TRP A 196 -12.03 -24.32 12.20
CA TRP A 196 -12.89 -24.36 11.02
C TRP A 196 -13.05 -25.82 10.58
N SER A 197 -14.09 -26.48 11.09
CA SER A 197 -14.28 -27.93 10.92
C SER A 197 -14.45 -28.36 9.46
N ASN A 198 -14.90 -27.46 8.59
CA ASN A 198 -15.08 -27.69 7.16
C ASN A 198 -14.03 -26.92 6.33
N ALA A 199 -12.81 -26.83 6.84
CA ALA A 199 -11.74 -26.11 6.18
C ALA A 199 -11.49 -26.68 4.78
N THR A 200 -11.65 -25.84 3.76
CA THR A 200 -11.10 -26.13 2.45
C THR A 200 -9.59 -25.88 2.47
N PRO A 201 -8.81 -26.60 1.64
CA PRO A 201 -7.41 -26.27 1.43
C PRO A 201 -7.29 -24.78 1.09
N PRO A 202 -6.24 -24.09 1.59
CA PRO A 202 -6.01 -22.72 1.18
C PRO A 202 -5.84 -22.70 -0.35
N PRO A 203 -6.40 -21.69 -1.04
CA PRO A 203 -6.18 -21.56 -2.47
C PRO A 203 -4.67 -21.54 -2.75
N THR A 204 -4.22 -22.43 -3.63
CA THR A 204 -2.84 -22.45 -4.10
C THR A 204 -2.71 -21.35 -5.14
N PHE A 205 -1.83 -20.40 -4.85
CA PHE A 205 -1.51 -19.33 -5.79
C PHE A 205 -0.13 -19.58 -6.35
N ASP A 206 -0.03 -19.61 -7.67
CA ASP A 206 1.25 -19.75 -8.36
C ASP A 206 1.69 -18.41 -8.94
N CYS A 207 3.00 -18.22 -9.05
CA CYS A 207 3.63 -17.08 -9.67
C CYS A 207 4.33 -17.52 -10.95
N SER A 208 3.74 -17.20 -12.10
CA SER A 208 4.44 -17.33 -13.38
C SER A 208 5.31 -16.10 -13.61
N PHE A 209 6.60 -16.33 -13.85
CA PHE A 209 7.57 -15.32 -14.27
C PHE A 209 7.93 -15.46 -15.75
N GLU A 210 7.04 -16.09 -16.53
CA GLU A 210 7.18 -16.17 -17.98
C GLU A 210 6.79 -14.84 -18.62
N GLN A 211 7.59 -14.43 -19.59
CA GLN A 211 7.34 -13.21 -20.34
C GLN A 211 6.30 -13.48 -21.44
N PRO A 212 5.34 -12.57 -21.69
CA PRO A 212 4.41 -12.72 -22.79
C PRO A 212 5.14 -12.87 -24.15
N PRO A 213 4.71 -13.82 -25.00
CA PRO A 213 5.31 -14.04 -26.31
C PRO A 213 4.89 -12.93 -27.27
N SER A 214 5.76 -11.95 -27.46
CA SER A 214 5.70 -10.93 -28.53
C SER A 214 6.98 -10.13 -28.52
N VAL A 215 7.33 -9.54 -29.67
CA VAL A 215 8.40 -8.53 -29.76
C VAL A 215 7.75 -7.16 -29.95
N ASN A 216 8.21 -6.17 -29.20
CA ASN A 216 7.78 -4.79 -29.36
C ASN A 216 8.63 -4.11 -30.45
N THR A 217 8.13 -4.07 -31.68
CA THR A 217 8.79 -3.35 -32.79
C THR A 217 7.91 -2.22 -33.32
N LYS A 218 8.53 -1.21 -33.93
CA LYS A 218 7.82 -0.08 -34.56
C LYS A 218 6.82 -0.52 -35.64
N THR A 219 7.07 -1.67 -36.27
CA THR A 219 6.23 -2.22 -37.35
C THR A 219 5.21 -3.25 -36.87
N SER A 220 5.23 -3.64 -35.59
CA SER A 220 4.30 -4.62 -35.05
C SER A 220 2.85 -4.11 -35.16
N PRO A 221 1.89 -4.92 -35.65
CA PRO A 221 0.49 -4.53 -35.66
C PRO A 221 -0.08 -4.48 -34.25
N ALA A 222 -1.04 -3.59 -34.02
CA ALA A 222 -1.81 -3.55 -32.77
C ALA A 222 -2.47 -4.91 -32.50
N SER A 223 -2.18 -5.52 -31.36
CA SER A 223 -2.73 -6.82 -30.98
C SER A 223 -2.70 -7.02 -29.47
N ALA A 224 -3.49 -7.96 -28.97
CA ALA A 224 -3.48 -8.30 -27.55
C ALA A 224 -2.11 -8.81 -27.09
N ALA A 225 -1.41 -9.59 -27.90
CA ALA A 225 -0.07 -10.09 -27.59
C ALA A 225 0.95 -8.96 -27.45
N LEU A 226 0.93 -8.00 -28.39
CA LEU A 226 1.79 -6.82 -28.34
C LEU A 226 1.51 -5.97 -27.10
N PHE A 227 0.25 -5.67 -26.80
CA PHE A 227 -0.10 -4.83 -25.65
C PHE A 227 0.19 -5.51 -24.31
N LYS A 228 -0.05 -6.83 -24.18
CA LYS A 228 0.38 -7.61 -23.01
C LYS A 228 1.90 -7.54 -22.81
N ARG A 229 2.67 -7.57 -23.90
CA ARG A 229 4.13 -7.45 -23.85
C ARG A 229 4.58 -6.06 -23.38
N ILE A 230 4.01 -5.00 -23.93
CA ILE A 230 4.35 -3.62 -23.55
C ILE A 230 4.02 -3.35 -22.08
N ILE A 231 2.84 -3.79 -21.61
CA ILE A 231 2.45 -3.64 -20.21
C ILE A 231 3.39 -4.45 -19.29
N TYR A 232 3.77 -5.67 -19.68
CA TYR A 232 4.78 -6.45 -18.96
C TYR A 232 6.12 -5.70 -18.87
N GLU A 233 6.60 -5.13 -19.99
CA GLU A 233 7.89 -4.41 -20.02
C GLU A 233 7.87 -3.18 -19.11
N TRP A 234 6.73 -2.49 -19.04
CA TRP A 234 6.51 -1.37 -18.12
C TRP A 234 6.56 -1.82 -16.65
N GLU A 235 5.85 -2.89 -16.28
CA GLU A 235 5.88 -3.46 -14.92
C GLU A 235 7.28 -3.94 -14.53
N ALA A 236 8.00 -4.59 -15.45
CA ALA A 236 9.37 -5.03 -15.25
C ALA A 236 10.33 -3.85 -15.07
N ALA A 237 10.18 -2.78 -15.85
CA ALA A 237 11.00 -1.57 -15.73
C ALA A 237 10.81 -0.86 -14.38
N MET A 238 9.57 -0.78 -13.88
CA MET A 238 9.26 -0.22 -12.56
C MET A 238 9.89 -1.02 -11.40
N ASN A 239 10.19 -2.30 -11.64
CA ASN A 239 10.75 -3.22 -10.66
C ASN A 239 12.14 -3.72 -11.09
N SER A 240 12.94 -2.87 -11.73
CA SER A 240 14.20 -3.23 -12.40
C SER A 240 15.24 -4.02 -11.59
N LYS A 241 15.12 -4.05 -10.26
CA LYS A 241 16.02 -4.80 -9.35
C LYS A 241 15.59 -6.25 -9.10
N THR A 242 14.38 -6.62 -9.50
CA THR A 242 13.75 -7.89 -9.16
C THR A 242 13.06 -8.48 -10.37
N ARG A 243 13.00 -9.81 -10.46
CA ARG A 243 12.25 -10.46 -11.52
C ARG A 243 10.75 -10.22 -11.32
N VAL A 244 10.05 -9.85 -12.38
CA VAL A 244 8.59 -9.67 -12.36
C VAL A 244 7.92 -10.66 -13.30
N GLY A 245 6.84 -11.25 -12.82
CA GLY A 245 5.89 -12.03 -13.58
C GLY A 245 4.58 -11.27 -13.71
N VAL A 246 3.96 -11.31 -14.89
CA VAL A 246 2.64 -10.71 -15.11
C VAL A 246 1.75 -11.73 -15.80
N THR A 247 0.69 -12.13 -15.12
CA THR A 247 -0.36 -13.01 -15.66
C THR A 247 -1.63 -12.21 -15.87
N TYR A 248 -2.27 -12.34 -17.02
CA TYR A 248 -3.51 -11.63 -17.34
C TYR A 248 -4.70 -12.57 -17.15
N GLU A 249 -5.47 -12.39 -16.07
CA GLU A 249 -6.72 -13.13 -15.83
C GLU A 249 -7.80 -12.69 -16.83
N THR A 250 -7.89 -11.39 -17.10
CA THR A 250 -8.72 -10.85 -18.19
C THR A 250 -7.97 -9.79 -18.97
N PHE A 251 -8.21 -9.74 -20.28
CA PHE A 251 -7.60 -8.76 -21.17
C PHE A 251 -8.56 -8.39 -22.29
N GLY A 252 -9.13 -7.19 -22.23
CA GLY A 252 -10.06 -6.68 -23.24
C GLY A 252 -9.47 -5.47 -23.97
N ILE A 253 -9.54 -5.49 -25.31
CA ILE A 253 -9.28 -4.32 -26.16
C ILE A 253 -10.65 -3.70 -26.47
N GLY A 254 -10.86 -2.46 -26.06
CA GLY A 254 -12.09 -1.72 -26.32
C GLY A 254 -12.13 -1.09 -27.71
N THR A 255 -13.20 -0.35 -27.99
CA THR A 255 -13.37 0.41 -29.22
C THR A 255 -12.30 1.49 -29.33
N THR A 256 -11.61 1.55 -30.48
CA THR A 256 -10.57 2.53 -30.71
C THR A 256 -11.13 3.93 -30.91
N PHE A 257 -10.34 4.95 -30.58
CA PHE A 257 -10.69 6.35 -30.78
C PHE A 257 -9.47 7.18 -31.17
N LYS A 258 -9.69 8.41 -31.62
CA LYS A 258 -8.62 9.34 -32.00
C LYS A 258 -8.19 10.19 -30.82
N ASN A 259 -6.88 10.39 -30.65
CA ASN A 259 -6.35 11.31 -29.66
C ASN A 259 -6.60 12.76 -30.13
N ILE A 260 -7.69 13.33 -29.67
CA ILE A 260 -8.12 14.70 -29.99
C ILE A 260 -7.87 15.63 -28.80
N TYR A 261 -7.99 16.94 -29.03
CA TYR A 261 -7.98 17.90 -27.93
C TYR A 261 -9.23 17.73 -27.06
N ALA A 262 -9.04 17.66 -25.75
CA ALA A 262 -10.13 17.76 -24.80
C ALA A 262 -10.76 19.15 -24.93
N ASN A 263 -12.08 19.19 -25.15
CA ASN A 263 -12.84 20.42 -25.37
C ASN A 263 -12.41 21.49 -24.35
N ASN A 264 -11.81 22.58 -24.87
CA ASN A 264 -11.47 23.82 -24.18
C ASN A 264 -10.12 23.91 -23.45
N LYS A 265 -9.21 22.92 -23.53
CA LYS A 265 -7.94 22.98 -22.78
C LYS A 265 -6.66 23.00 -23.62
N ASN A 266 -6.74 22.98 -24.96
CA ASN A 266 -5.56 22.78 -25.83
C ASN A 266 -4.67 21.60 -25.39
N ALA A 267 -5.23 20.66 -24.64
CA ALA A 267 -4.58 19.47 -24.10
C ALA A 267 -5.16 18.25 -24.80
N LEU A 268 -4.31 17.32 -25.23
CA LEU A 268 -4.75 16.06 -25.82
C LEU A 268 -5.40 15.19 -24.73
N LEU A 269 -6.36 14.34 -25.12
CA LEU A 269 -6.99 13.37 -24.21
C LEU A 269 -5.95 12.48 -23.51
N HIS A 270 -4.90 12.09 -24.24
CA HIS A 270 -3.77 11.36 -23.71
C HIS A 270 -2.46 12.05 -24.05
N GLU A 271 -1.82 12.60 -23.02
CA GLU A 271 -0.48 13.17 -23.13
C GLU A 271 0.53 12.08 -23.53
N GLY A 272 1.55 12.46 -24.31
CA GLY A 272 2.58 11.55 -24.83
C GLY A 272 2.26 10.87 -26.15
N PHE A 273 0.99 10.87 -26.58
CA PHE A 273 0.59 10.43 -27.92
C PHE A 273 0.35 11.62 -28.87
N PRO A 274 0.68 11.51 -30.17
CA PRO A 274 0.40 12.57 -31.14
C PRO A 274 -1.09 12.87 -31.29
N GLN A 275 -1.43 14.07 -31.77
CA GLN A 275 -2.78 14.39 -32.22
C GLN A 275 -3.19 13.43 -33.35
N ASN A 276 -4.44 12.98 -33.35
CA ASN A 276 -5.02 12.02 -34.30
C ASN A 276 -4.40 10.60 -34.28
N ALA A 277 -3.54 10.29 -33.30
CA ALA A 277 -3.12 8.92 -33.05
C ALA A 277 -4.35 8.04 -32.74
N THR A 278 -4.36 6.80 -33.25
CA THR A 278 -5.39 5.82 -32.88
C THR A 278 -5.05 5.22 -31.52
N ILE A 279 -5.90 5.46 -30.53
CA ILE A 279 -5.79 4.94 -29.18
C ILE A 279 -6.57 3.62 -29.07
N TYR A 280 -5.93 2.63 -28.45
CA TYR A 280 -6.50 1.33 -28.11
C TYR A 280 -6.71 1.28 -26.60
N PRO A 281 -7.94 1.49 -26.10
CA PRO A 281 -8.23 1.34 -24.69
C PRO A 281 -8.16 -0.13 -24.29
N ILE A 282 -7.42 -0.42 -23.22
CA ILE A 282 -7.22 -1.77 -22.69
C ILE A 282 -7.79 -1.81 -21.28
N LYS A 283 -8.64 -2.79 -21.01
CA LYS A 283 -9.11 -3.12 -19.66
C LYS A 283 -8.54 -4.47 -19.26
N THR A 284 -7.86 -4.53 -18.12
CA THR A 284 -7.25 -5.77 -17.64
C THR A 284 -7.61 -6.05 -16.20
N ARG A 285 -7.61 -7.33 -15.88
CA ARG A 285 -7.39 -7.84 -14.53
C ARG A 285 -6.11 -8.67 -14.59
N LEU A 286 -5.06 -8.21 -13.93
CA LEU A 286 -3.74 -8.80 -14.00
C LEU A 286 -3.21 -9.14 -12.61
N VAL A 287 -2.39 -10.17 -12.55
CA VAL A 287 -1.65 -10.63 -11.39
C VAL A 287 -0.19 -10.29 -11.65
N THR A 288 0.38 -9.42 -10.82
CA THR A 288 1.83 -9.22 -10.78
C THR A 288 2.43 -10.09 -9.69
N CYS A 289 3.57 -10.71 -10.00
CA CYS A 289 4.41 -11.40 -9.05
C CYS A 289 5.79 -10.75 -9.07
N VAL A 290 6.25 -10.27 -7.92
CA VAL A 290 7.59 -9.70 -7.77
C VAL A 290 8.44 -10.67 -6.96
N GLU A 291 9.55 -11.11 -7.53
CA GLU A 291 10.49 -12.01 -6.86
C GLU A 291 11.22 -11.28 -5.72
N GLY A 292 11.43 -11.98 -4.60
CA GLY A 292 12.35 -11.50 -3.56
C GLY A 292 11.76 -10.36 -2.72
N GLY A 293 10.52 -10.52 -2.25
CA GLY A 293 9.99 -9.67 -1.18
C GLY A 293 10.79 -9.83 0.13
N LYS A 294 10.30 -9.28 1.24
CA LYS A 294 10.95 -9.35 2.57
C LYS A 294 11.48 -10.77 2.88
N GLY A 295 12.79 -10.97 2.71
CA GLY A 295 13.53 -12.15 3.18
C GLY A 295 13.69 -13.33 2.21
N ASP A 296 13.70 -13.13 0.89
CA ASP A 296 14.01 -14.11 -0.20
C ASP A 296 13.15 -15.39 -0.27
N LYS A 297 12.39 -15.70 0.77
CA LYS A 297 11.56 -16.90 0.93
C LYS A 297 10.22 -16.78 0.19
N TYR A 298 9.83 -15.58 -0.22
CA TYR A 298 8.52 -15.29 -0.76
C TYR A 298 8.57 -14.42 -2.01
N ASN A 299 7.62 -14.65 -2.90
CA ASN A 299 7.22 -13.76 -3.98
C ASN A 299 6.07 -12.87 -3.50
N TYR A 300 6.03 -11.62 -3.93
CA TYR A 300 4.91 -10.72 -3.66
C TYR A 300 3.91 -10.79 -4.81
N ARG A 301 2.75 -11.42 -4.59
CA ARG A 301 1.68 -11.49 -5.57
C ARG A 301 0.68 -10.37 -5.31
N THR A 302 0.31 -9.64 -6.35
CA THR A 302 -0.72 -8.59 -6.29
C THR A 302 -1.66 -8.68 -7.47
N VAL A 303 -2.96 -8.56 -7.22
CA VAL A 303 -3.99 -8.53 -8.26
C VAL A 303 -4.45 -7.09 -8.45
N TYR A 304 -4.45 -6.62 -9.69
CA TYR A 304 -4.89 -5.30 -10.09
C TYR A 304 -6.01 -5.38 -11.13
N GLU A 305 -6.93 -4.43 -11.05
CA GLU A 305 -7.72 -4.00 -12.19
C GLU A 305 -7.15 -2.69 -12.71
N SER A 306 -6.75 -2.68 -13.99
CA SER A 306 -6.06 -1.55 -14.60
C SER A 306 -6.72 -1.18 -15.93
N ARG A 307 -6.60 0.10 -16.29
CA ARG A 307 -7.00 0.63 -17.60
C ARG A 307 -5.81 1.31 -18.25
N TYR A 308 -5.53 0.94 -19.48
CA TYR A 308 -4.43 1.50 -20.25
C TYR A 308 -4.94 2.10 -21.56
N ALA A 309 -4.26 3.14 -22.02
CA ALA A 309 -4.40 3.68 -23.36
C ALA A 309 -3.12 3.35 -24.12
N CYS A 310 -3.21 2.42 -25.08
CA CYS A 310 -2.07 2.01 -25.89
C CYS A 310 -2.12 2.67 -27.27
N ALA A 311 -1.01 3.23 -27.73
CA ALA A 311 -0.87 3.78 -29.07
C ALA A 311 0.61 3.92 -29.44
N LYS A 312 0.87 4.36 -30.67
CA LYS A 312 2.21 4.82 -31.05
C LYS A 312 2.46 6.23 -30.53
N ASN A 313 3.60 6.43 -29.90
CA ASN A 313 4.07 7.73 -29.43
C ASN A 313 4.63 8.59 -30.59
N ARG A 314 5.16 9.78 -30.28
CA ARG A 314 5.77 10.69 -31.27
C ARG A 314 7.00 10.15 -32.00
N PHE A 315 7.59 9.06 -31.52
CA PHE A 315 8.75 8.39 -32.09
C PHE A 315 8.38 7.11 -32.87
N ASP A 316 7.08 6.94 -33.15
CA ASP A 316 6.49 5.77 -33.81
C ASP A 316 6.70 4.45 -33.04
N GLU A 317 6.89 4.54 -31.72
CA GLU A 317 7.06 3.39 -30.82
C GLU A 317 5.76 3.12 -30.05
N TRP A 318 5.44 1.85 -29.87
CA TRP A 318 4.28 1.46 -29.08
C TRP A 318 4.51 1.70 -27.59
N SER A 319 3.57 2.37 -26.94
CA SER A 319 3.54 2.52 -25.50
C SER A 319 2.12 2.45 -24.96
N CYS A 320 1.98 2.07 -23.70
CA CYS A 320 0.71 2.03 -22.98
C CYS A 320 0.81 2.94 -21.75
N GLY A 321 0.02 4.02 -21.73
CA GLY A 321 -0.11 4.90 -20.57
C GLY A 321 -1.35 4.57 -19.74
N ALA A 322 -1.44 5.08 -18.52
CA ALA A 322 -2.67 4.97 -17.73
C ALA A 322 -3.82 5.76 -18.39
N ASP A 323 -5.00 5.15 -18.51
CA ASP A 323 -6.19 5.75 -19.14
C ASP A 323 -7.04 6.54 -18.13
N GLY A 324 -6.42 7.52 -17.45
CA GLY A 324 -7.08 8.44 -16.49
C GLY A 324 -7.67 7.80 -15.23
N GLY A 325 -7.78 6.47 -15.17
CA GLY A 325 -8.19 5.71 -13.99
C GLY A 325 -6.98 5.14 -13.26
N ALA A 326 -6.93 5.35 -11.95
CA ALA A 326 -5.94 4.70 -11.11
C ALA A 326 -6.11 3.17 -11.17
N SER A 327 -5.01 2.44 -11.27
CA SER A 327 -5.02 0.99 -11.08
C SER A 327 -5.59 0.67 -9.72
N ARG A 328 -6.62 -0.17 -9.67
CA ARG A 328 -7.27 -0.60 -8.44
C ARG A 328 -6.63 -1.89 -7.96
N LYS A 329 -5.89 -1.82 -6.86
CA LYS A 329 -5.38 -3.01 -6.17
C LYS A 329 -6.56 -3.77 -5.56
N LEU A 330 -6.73 -5.03 -5.94
CA LEU A 330 -7.79 -5.90 -5.44
C LEU A 330 -7.29 -6.83 -4.34
N ASP A 331 -6.15 -7.47 -4.54
CA ASP A 331 -5.65 -8.48 -3.62
C ASP A 331 -4.13 -8.43 -3.56
N SER A 332 -3.55 -8.87 -2.45
CA SER A 332 -2.11 -8.94 -2.29
C SER A 332 -1.69 -9.89 -1.19
N GLN A 333 -0.65 -10.67 -1.47
CA GLN A 333 -0.20 -11.72 -0.57
C GLN A 333 1.25 -12.13 -0.84
N LEU A 334 1.90 -12.69 0.18
CA LEU A 334 3.19 -13.35 0.03
C LEU A 334 2.98 -14.81 -0.36
N VAL A 335 3.53 -15.21 -1.49
CA VAL A 335 3.48 -16.59 -2.00
C VAL A 335 4.84 -17.24 -1.72
N PRO A 336 4.91 -18.40 -1.05
CA PRO A 336 6.17 -19.13 -0.89
C PRO A 336 6.81 -19.39 -2.26
N LYS A 337 8.13 -19.23 -2.38
CA LYS A 337 8.81 -19.71 -3.58
C LYS A 337 8.63 -21.24 -3.62
N GLY A 338 8.15 -21.78 -4.75
CA GLY A 338 8.08 -23.23 -4.95
C GLY A 338 9.44 -23.84 -4.64
N GLN A 339 9.44 -24.90 -3.82
CA GLN A 339 10.66 -25.64 -3.47
C GLN A 339 11.23 -26.35 -4.69
#